data_AF-A0A845YT41-F1
#
_entry.id   AF-A0A845YT41-F1
#
_cell.length_a   1.000
_cell.length_b   1.000
_cell.length_c   1.000
_cell.angle_alpha   90.00
_cell.angle_beta   90.00
_cell.angle_gamma   90.00
#
_symmetry.space_group_name_H-M   'P 1'
#
loop_
_entity.id
_entity.type
_entity.pdbx_description
1 polymer ?
#
loop_
_entity_poly.entity_id
_entity_poly.type
_entity_poly.pdbx_seq_one_letter_code
_entity_poly.pdbx_strand_id
1 'polypeptide(L)'
;MERWGNVEETHNLNMSETEIKQKFQLLKKDSGGNHNLLKSRSCECCIKTGKRGTPLGVKFWYQGNENWPRNIPQVGKDAETGCIGCGWYNFDIWRNTLNQKLTEFKQDN
;
A
#
# COMPACT_ATOMS: atom_id res chain seq x y z
N MET A 1 -2.36 13.22 -5.64
CA MET A 1 -2.62 11.92 -6.26
C MET A 1 -3.99 11.47 -5.81
N GLU A 2 -4.88 11.10 -6.72
CA GLU A 2 -6.20 10.55 -6.38
C GLU A 2 -6.09 9.04 -6.27
N ARG A 3 -5.99 8.52 -5.04
CA ARG A 3 -5.78 7.08 -4.81
C ARG A 3 -7.03 6.25 -5.08
N TRP A 4 -8.22 6.85 -4.98
CA TRP A 4 -9.53 6.24 -5.20
C TRP A 4 -10.48 7.13 -6.01
N GLY A 5 -9.94 7.93 -6.94
CA GLY A 5 -10.73 8.86 -7.77
C GLY A 5 -11.33 10.05 -7.02
N ASN A 6 -10.84 10.33 -5.80
CA ASN A 6 -11.18 11.52 -5.03
C ASN A 6 -9.90 12.13 -4.44
N VAL A 7 -9.95 13.43 -4.13
CA VAL A 7 -8.91 14.13 -3.37
C VAL A 7 -8.81 13.48 -1.97
N GLU A 8 -7.58 13.15 -1.55
CA GLU A 8 -7.35 12.61 -0.20
C GLU A 8 -7.77 13.63 0.87
N GLU A 9 -8.32 13.14 1.98
CA GLU A 9 -8.72 14.01 3.09
C GLU A 9 -7.53 14.76 3.68
N THR A 10 -7.77 16.00 4.11
CA THR A 10 -6.77 16.83 4.78
C THR A 10 -6.21 16.11 6.01
N HIS A 11 -4.90 16.16 6.18
CA HIS A 11 -4.24 15.52 7.32
C HIS A 11 -4.66 16.19 8.63
N ASN A 12 -5.00 15.38 9.64
CA ASN A 12 -5.19 15.88 10.98
C ASN A 12 -3.83 16.32 11.55
N LEU A 13 -3.71 17.59 11.97
CA LEU A 13 -2.48 18.13 12.54
C LEU A 13 -2.17 17.56 13.93
N ASN A 14 -3.15 16.93 14.58
CA ASN A 14 -3.04 16.31 15.90
C ASN A 14 -2.85 14.79 15.83
N MET A 15 -2.37 14.25 14.70
CA MET A 15 -2.05 12.82 14.60
C MET A 15 -0.95 12.42 15.60
N SER A 16 -1.15 11.30 16.26
CA SER A 16 -0.13 10.67 17.10
C SER A 16 1.09 10.24 16.26
N GLU A 17 2.24 10.09 16.91
CA GLU A 17 3.46 9.62 16.22
C GLU A 17 3.27 8.26 15.54
N THR A 18 2.46 7.38 16.15
CA THR A 18 2.08 6.09 15.58
C THR A 18 1.24 6.24 14.31
N GLU A 19 0.27 7.14 14.29
CA GLU A 19 -0.55 7.42 13.10
C GLU A 19 0.29 8.07 11.99
N ILE A 20 1.22 8.95 12.35
CA ILE A 20 2.17 9.56 11.41
C ILE A 20 3.03 8.47 10.77
N LYS A 21 3.62 7.58 11.58
CA LYS A 21 4.45 6.46 11.07
C LYS A 21 3.64 5.54 10.15
N GLN A 22 2.38 5.24 10.50
CA GLN A 22 1.50 4.42 9.67
C GLN A 22 1.05 5.11 8.38
N LYS A 23 0.76 6.42 8.41
CA LYS A 23 0.29 7.15 7.23
C LYS A 23 1.42 7.45 6.24
N PHE A 24 2.62 7.73 6.74
CA PHE A 24 3.74 8.24 5.95
C PHE A 24 4.89 7.23 5.76
N GLN A 25 4.63 5.92 5.94
CA GLN A 25 5.58 4.80 5.90
C GLN A 25 6.69 4.84 4.84
N LEU A 26 6.43 5.47 3.69
CA LEU A 26 7.29 5.46 2.51
C LEU A 26 7.73 6.85 2.04
N LEU A 27 7.40 7.90 2.79
CA LEU A 27 7.75 9.27 2.45
C LEU A 27 9.11 9.61 3.08
N LYS A 28 10.06 10.06 2.26
CA LYS A 28 11.22 10.81 2.76
C LYS A 28 10.80 12.25 2.98
N LYS A 29 11.28 12.86 4.06
CA LYS A 29 11.12 14.28 4.36
C LYS A 29 12.05 15.07 3.44
N ASP A 30 11.50 15.78 2.46
CA ASP A 30 12.22 16.90 1.86
C ASP A 30 11.32 18.14 1.75
N SER A 31 11.97 19.29 1.67
CA SER A 31 11.35 20.62 1.58
C SER A 31 10.62 20.87 0.26
N GLY A 32 10.62 19.91 -0.69
CA GLY A 32 10.00 20.01 -2.02
C GLY A 32 8.66 19.28 -2.15
N GLY A 33 8.22 18.56 -1.12
CA GLY A 33 6.95 17.83 -1.12
C GLY A 33 7.15 16.33 -1.27
N ASN A 34 6.64 15.59 -0.29
CA ASN A 34 6.86 14.16 -0.18
C ASN A 34 5.93 13.37 -1.12
N HIS A 35 6.40 12.98 -2.30
CA HIS A 35 5.65 12.08 -3.18
C HIS A 35 6.46 10.81 -3.50
N ASN A 36 5.94 9.65 -3.08
CA ASN A 36 6.53 8.38 -3.51
C ASN A 36 6.05 8.05 -4.93
N LEU A 37 6.87 8.42 -5.94
CA LEU A 37 6.55 8.22 -7.35
C LEU A 37 6.30 6.75 -7.72
N LEU A 38 7.02 5.80 -7.10
CA LEU A 38 6.84 4.37 -7.37
C LEU A 38 5.47 3.88 -6.88
N LYS A 39 5.10 4.26 -5.65
CA LYS A 39 3.75 4.02 -5.10
C LYS A 39 2.70 4.64 -6.02
N SER A 40 2.94 5.87 -6.47
CA SER A 40 2.03 6.59 -7.35
C SER A 40 1.74 5.81 -8.63
N ARG A 41 2.79 5.52 -9.40
CA ARG A 41 2.65 4.77 -10.66
C ARG A 41 2.05 3.39 -10.44
N SER A 42 2.38 2.74 -9.33
CA SER A 42 1.81 1.44 -9.00
C SER A 42 0.32 1.50 -8.68
N CYS A 43 -0.16 2.52 -7.95
CA CYS A 43 -1.58 2.71 -7.67
C CYS A 43 -2.35 3.09 -8.94
N GLU A 44 -1.79 3.97 -9.79
CA GLU A 44 -2.38 4.30 -11.10
C GLU A 44 -2.55 3.05 -11.98
N CYS A 45 -1.55 2.18 -12.03
CA CYS A 45 -1.63 0.92 -12.75
C CYS A 45 -2.70 -0.02 -12.17
N CYS A 46 -2.78 -0.10 -10.84
CA CYS A 46 -3.79 -0.92 -10.15
C CYS A 46 -5.21 -0.48 -10.47
N ILE A 47 -5.48 0.83 -10.49
CA ILE A 47 -6.80 1.38 -10.84
C ILE A 47 -7.16 1.01 -12.29
N LYS A 48 -6.19 1.14 -13.22
CA LYS A 48 -6.43 0.87 -14.66
C LYS A 48 -6.63 -0.61 -14.98
N THR A 49 -5.90 -1.50 -14.30
CA THR A 49 -5.79 -2.91 -14.68
C THR A 49 -6.51 -3.85 -13.73
N GLY A 50 -6.88 -3.38 -12.53
CA GLY A 50 -7.32 -4.24 -11.44
C GLY A 50 -6.21 -5.15 -10.89
N LYS A 51 -4.94 -4.94 -11.26
CA LYS A 51 -3.80 -5.70 -10.76
C LYS A 51 -3.09 -4.92 -9.66
N ARG A 52 -3.15 -5.43 -8.43
CA ARG A 52 -2.48 -4.88 -7.26
C ARG A 52 -0.97 -4.87 -7.47
N GLY A 53 -0.37 -3.75 -7.08
CA GLY A 53 1.05 -3.50 -7.26
C GLY A 53 1.96 -4.38 -6.41
N THR A 54 3.18 -4.55 -6.90
CA THR A 54 4.26 -5.30 -6.23
C THR A 54 5.42 -4.36 -5.94
N PRO A 55 5.69 -4.02 -4.67
CA PRO A 55 6.84 -3.21 -4.36
C PRO A 55 8.13 -3.89 -4.81
N LEU A 56 8.97 -3.15 -5.54
CA LEU A 56 10.26 -3.62 -6.06
C LEU A 56 10.17 -4.93 -6.89
N GLY A 57 9.01 -5.21 -7.50
CA GLY A 57 8.79 -6.41 -8.33
C GLY A 57 8.53 -7.70 -7.54
N VAL A 58 8.46 -7.64 -6.21
CA VAL A 58 8.22 -8.80 -5.36
C VAL A 58 6.72 -9.14 -5.34
N LYS A 59 6.36 -10.28 -5.93
CA LYS A 59 4.98 -10.80 -6.01
C LYS A 59 4.51 -11.38 -4.67
N PHE A 60 4.29 -10.50 -3.70
CA PHE A 60 3.82 -10.87 -2.37
C PHE A 60 2.69 -9.95 -1.90
N TRP A 61 1.59 -10.58 -1.47
CA TRP A 61 0.45 -9.93 -0.85
C TRP A 61 0.19 -10.60 0.49
N TYR A 62 0.26 -9.82 1.58
CA TYR A 62 0.02 -10.36 2.92
C TYR A 62 -1.45 -10.72 3.15
N GLN A 63 -2.35 -10.23 2.29
CA GLN A 63 -3.77 -10.59 2.27
C GLN A 63 -4.32 -10.58 0.83
N GLY A 64 -5.07 -11.62 0.48
CA GLY A 64 -5.63 -11.77 -0.87
C GLY A 64 -4.55 -12.15 -1.89
N ASN A 65 -4.63 -11.57 -3.09
CA ASN A 65 -3.74 -11.88 -4.20
C ASN A 65 -3.53 -10.66 -5.11
N GLU A 66 -2.93 -10.87 -6.29
CA GLU A 66 -2.66 -9.83 -7.29
C GLU A 66 -3.90 -9.14 -7.85
N ASN A 67 -5.09 -9.74 -7.75
CA ASN A 67 -6.31 -9.19 -8.33
C ASN A 67 -7.03 -8.29 -7.32
N TRP A 68 -7.59 -7.19 -7.81
CA TRP A 68 -8.53 -6.40 -7.06
C TRP A 68 -9.73 -7.26 -6.63
N PRO A 69 -10.16 -7.22 -5.35
CA PRO A 69 -11.27 -8.05 -4.89
C PRO A 69 -12.58 -7.70 -5.60
N ARG A 70 -13.30 -8.72 -6.08
CA ARG A 70 -14.53 -8.54 -6.88
C ARG A 70 -15.65 -7.82 -6.12
N ASN A 71 -15.67 -7.92 -4.80
CA ASN A 71 -16.73 -7.36 -3.95
C ASN A 71 -16.40 -5.96 -3.42
N ILE A 72 -15.34 -5.31 -3.92
CA ILE A 72 -14.89 -4.01 -3.45
C ILE A 72 -14.87 -3.02 -4.61
N PRO A 73 -15.48 -1.83 -4.47
CA PRO A 73 -15.45 -0.82 -5.53
C PRO A 73 -14.01 -0.35 -5.79
N GLN A 74 -13.69 0.00 -7.04
CA GLN A 74 -12.34 0.48 -7.41
C GLN A 74 -12.12 1.98 -7.09
N VAL A 75 -13.21 2.71 -6.84
CA VAL A 75 -13.21 4.16 -6.57
C VAL A 75 -14.09 4.45 -5.35
N GLY A 76 -13.88 5.61 -4.71
CA GLY A 76 -14.58 6.00 -3.49
C GLY A 76 -13.88 5.54 -2.20
N LYS A 77 -14.42 5.96 -1.05
CA LYS A 77 -13.82 5.67 0.27
C LYS A 77 -13.71 4.17 0.55
N ASP A 78 -14.71 3.40 0.13
CA ASP A 78 -14.75 1.94 0.34
C ASP A 78 -13.67 1.19 -0.44
N ALA A 79 -13.08 1.80 -1.49
CA ALA A 79 -11.98 1.22 -2.26
C ALA A 79 -10.71 1.04 -1.41
N GLU A 80 -10.59 1.74 -0.28
CA GLU A 80 -9.48 1.53 0.67
C GLU A 80 -9.36 0.08 1.10
N THR A 81 -10.50 -0.58 1.37
CA THR A 81 -10.53 -1.98 1.80
C THR A 81 -9.91 -2.92 0.76
N GLY A 82 -9.96 -2.54 -0.52
CA GLY A 82 -9.36 -3.29 -1.63
C GLY A 82 -7.85 -3.16 -1.71
N CYS A 83 -7.28 -2.17 -1.02
CA CYS A 83 -5.84 -1.98 -0.89
C CYS A 83 -5.22 -2.88 0.18
N ILE A 84 -6.01 -3.40 1.11
CA ILE A 84 -5.52 -4.29 2.19
C ILE A 84 -4.87 -5.54 1.57
N GLY A 85 -3.62 -5.78 1.96
CA GLY A 85 -2.78 -6.86 1.44
C GLY A 85 -1.73 -6.40 0.43
N CYS A 86 -1.89 -5.21 -0.16
CA CYS A 86 -0.92 -4.63 -1.08
C CYS A 86 0.27 -4.03 -0.32
N GLY A 87 1.51 -4.34 -0.73
CA GLY A 87 2.69 -3.78 -0.08
C GLY A 87 2.86 -2.26 -0.25
N TRP A 88 2.27 -1.67 -1.28
CA TRP A 88 2.20 -0.21 -1.43
C TRP A 88 1.14 0.44 -0.52
N TYR A 89 0.23 -0.36 0.05
CA TYR A 89 -0.73 0.11 1.05
C TYR A 89 -0.11 0.19 2.43
N ASN A 90 0.45 -0.92 2.90
CA ASN A 90 1.16 -0.99 4.17
C ASN A 90 2.49 -1.73 3.99
N PHE A 91 3.56 -0.95 3.82
CA PHE A 91 4.88 -1.47 3.52
C PHE A 91 5.53 -2.15 4.72
N ASP A 92 5.21 -1.68 5.93
CA ASP A 92 5.74 -2.27 7.17
C ASP A 92 5.17 -3.67 7.40
N ILE A 93 3.84 -3.82 7.37
CA ILE A 93 3.19 -5.15 7.47
C ILE A 93 3.70 -6.06 6.37
N TRP A 94 3.72 -5.57 5.12
CA TRP A 94 4.21 -6.34 3.98
C TRP A 94 5.64 -6.86 4.18
N ARG A 95 6.57 -6.00 4.61
CA ARG A 95 7.96 -6.38 4.89
C ARG A 95 8.04 -7.42 6.01
N ASN A 96 7.33 -7.20 7.10
CA ASN A 96 7.39 -8.07 8.28
C ASN A 96 6.83 -9.46 7.96
N THR A 97 5.66 -9.53 7.30
CA THR A 97 5.05 -10.81 6.90
C THR A 97 5.91 -11.54 5.85
N LEU A 98 6.53 -10.82 4.92
CA LEU A 98 7.44 -11.43 3.95
C LEU A 98 8.65 -12.07 4.63
N ASN A 99 9.31 -11.35 5.54
CA ASN A 99 10.46 -11.87 6.28
C ASN A 99 10.10 -13.07 7.16
N GLN A 100 8.92 -13.05 7.78
CA GLN A 100 8.40 -14.18 8.54
C GLN A 100 8.28 -15.42 7.65
N LYS A 101 7.59 -15.30 6.49
CA LYS A 101 7.45 -16.43 5.55
C LYS A 101 8.78 -16.96 5.02
N LEU A 102 9.74 -16.07 4.75
CA LEU A 102 11.08 -16.47 4.34
C LEU A 102 11.84 -17.21 5.45
N THR A 103 11.55 -16.90 6.71
CA THR A 103 12.16 -17.58 7.87
C THR A 103 11.54 -18.96 8.06
N GLU A 104 10.21 -19.05 8.00
CA GLU A 104 9.47 -20.32 8.03
C GLU A 104 9.94 -21.25 6.90
N PHE A 105 10.04 -20.74 5.67
CA PHE A 105 10.51 -21.52 4.52
C PHE A 105 11.94 -22.07 4.69
N LYS A 106 12.82 -21.36 5.40
CA LYS A 106 14.19 -21.81 5.69
C LYS A 106 14.27 -22.85 6.81
N GLN A 107 13.24 -22.97 7.64
CA GLN A 107 13.19 -23.97 8.70
C GLN A 107 12.66 -25.31 8.18
N ASP A 108 11.83 -25.27 7.13
CA ASP A 108 11.23 -26.43 6.50
C ASP A 108 12.11 -27.08 5.41
N ASN A 109 13.23 -26.45 5.02
CA ASN A 109 14.19 -26.94 4.01
C ASN A 109 15.62 -26.96 4.56
#